data_AF-A0A2I4D0Y9-F1
#
_entry.id   AF-A0A2I4D0Y9-F1
#
_cell.length_a   1.000
_cell.length_b   1.000
_cell.length_c   1.000
_cell.angle_alpha   90.00
_cell.angle_beta   90.00
_cell.angle_gamma   90.00
#
_symmetry.space_group_name_H-M   'P 1'
#
loop_
_entity.id
_entity.type
_entity.pdbx_description
1 polymer ?
#
loop_
_entity_poly.entity_id
_entity_poly.type
_entity_poly.pdbx_seq_one_letter_code
_entity_poly.pdbx_strand_id
1 'polypeptide(L)'
;MEEHDNMDYFYQQVLQKDVTRRLQVGQDLIEYLNDPQRSPDVEQDKPRLDKTVDELTGWVNSSNFKVALLGIDICGAFVDRLGDRFKGYLGTVLPALVDRLGDAKDQVRENSQALILRCMEQTASPMYVWERLIPGFKHKNFRSREGICLCLSTTLSTYGAQPLSLSKLVPHLCTLTGDQN
;
A
#
# COMPACT_ATOMS: atom_id res chain seq x y z
N MET A 1 -6.26 -19.16 23.59
CA MET A 1 -6.25 -18.50 22.29
C MET A 1 -7.31 -19.21 21.47
N GLU A 2 -8.39 -18.53 21.09
CA GLU A 2 -9.41 -19.14 20.23
C GLU A 2 -8.74 -19.60 18.93
N GLU A 3 -9.12 -20.77 18.40
CA GLU A 3 -8.51 -21.35 17.18
C GLU A 3 -8.62 -20.43 15.93
N HIS A 4 -9.40 -19.34 16.05
CA HIS A 4 -9.70 -18.39 14.99
C HIS A 4 -9.22 -16.95 15.28
N ASP A 5 -8.37 -16.76 16.30
CA ASP A 5 -7.89 -15.42 16.67
C ASP A 5 -6.36 -15.36 16.78
N ASN A 6 -5.70 -15.61 15.66
CA ASN A 6 -4.25 -15.56 15.51
C ASN A 6 -3.84 -15.41 14.03
N MET A 7 -2.57 -15.12 13.79
CA MET A 7 -2.08 -14.92 12.42
C MET A 7 -2.05 -16.17 11.56
N ASP A 8 -1.98 -17.38 12.13
CA ASP A 8 -2.08 -18.60 11.32
C ASP A 8 -3.48 -18.70 10.71
N TYR A 9 -4.52 -18.45 11.51
CA TYR A 9 -5.89 -18.39 11.03
C TYR A 9 -6.07 -17.30 9.97
N PHE A 10 -5.63 -16.07 10.25
CA PHE A 10 -5.80 -14.97 9.31
C PHE A 10 -5.02 -15.16 8.01
N TYR A 11 -3.82 -15.73 8.07
CA TYR A 11 -3.08 -16.11 6.87
C TYR A 11 -3.87 -17.11 6.01
N GLN A 12 -4.49 -18.13 6.61
CA GLN A 12 -5.37 -19.05 5.88
C GLN A 12 -6.61 -18.35 5.30
N GLN A 13 -7.11 -17.29 5.95
CA GLN A 13 -8.21 -16.49 5.41
C GLN A 13 -7.78 -15.62 4.23
N VAL A 14 -6.57 -15.04 4.27
CA VAL A 14 -6.00 -14.22 3.18
C VAL A 14 -5.82 -15.04 1.90
N LEU A 15 -5.46 -16.33 2.03
CA LEU A 15 -5.29 -17.27 0.91
C LEU A 15 -6.61 -17.68 0.23
N GLN A 16 -7.77 -17.47 0.87
CA GLN A 16 -9.06 -17.85 0.30
C GLN A 16 -9.33 -17.10 -1.00
N LYS A 17 -10.09 -17.69 -1.92
CA LYS A 17 -10.45 -17.07 -3.21
C LYS A 17 -11.89 -16.54 -3.26
N ASP A 18 -12.73 -16.95 -2.31
CA ASP A 18 -14.12 -16.51 -2.25
C ASP A 18 -14.22 -15.03 -1.84
N VAL A 19 -14.83 -14.22 -2.70
CA VAL A 19 -14.92 -12.76 -2.49
C VAL A 19 -15.70 -12.42 -1.23
N THR A 20 -16.83 -13.09 -1.00
CA THR A 20 -17.68 -12.82 0.17
C THR A 20 -16.93 -13.10 1.45
N ARG A 21 -16.22 -14.24 1.51
CA ARG A 21 -15.39 -14.61 2.64
C ARG A 21 -14.27 -13.61 2.87
N ARG A 22 -13.55 -13.20 1.82
CA ARG A 22 -12.51 -12.16 1.89
C ARG A 22 -13.02 -10.87 2.53
N LEU A 23 -14.20 -10.41 2.09
CA LEU A 23 -14.80 -9.17 2.60
C LEU A 23 -15.19 -9.27 4.08
N GLN A 24 -15.65 -10.44 4.53
CA GLN A 24 -15.98 -10.66 5.93
C GLN A 24 -14.72 -10.71 6.80
N VAL A 25 -13.77 -11.58 6.45
CA VAL A 25 -12.59 -11.85 7.28
C VAL A 25 -11.53 -10.75 7.24
N GLY A 26 -11.50 -9.92 6.20
CA GLY A 26 -10.54 -8.83 6.12
C GLY A 26 -10.80 -7.74 7.14
N GLN A 27 -12.07 -7.49 7.49
CA GLN A 27 -12.41 -6.55 8.55
C GLN A 27 -11.94 -7.08 9.91
N ASP A 28 -12.17 -8.37 10.19
CA ASP A 28 -11.70 -9.03 11.40
C ASP A 28 -10.16 -8.97 11.53
N LEU A 29 -9.43 -9.09 10.40
CA LEU A 29 -7.98 -8.95 10.37
C LEU A 29 -7.52 -7.52 10.68
N ILE A 30 -8.20 -6.50 10.17
CA ILE A 30 -7.88 -5.10 10.52
C ILE A 30 -8.06 -4.88 12.02
N GLU A 31 -9.17 -5.36 12.60
CA GLU A 31 -9.43 -5.26 14.04
C GLU A 31 -8.39 -6.02 14.87
N TYR A 32 -7.96 -7.19 14.40
CA TYR A 32 -6.87 -7.95 15.01
C TYR A 32 -5.56 -7.17 15.01
N LEU A 33 -5.15 -6.62 13.87
CA LEU A 33 -3.91 -5.86 13.72
C LEU A 33 -3.91 -4.56 14.52
N ASN A 34 -5.08 -3.92 14.70
CA ASN A 34 -5.21 -2.66 15.44
C ASN A 34 -5.08 -2.82 16.96
N ASP A 35 -5.14 -4.05 17.48
CA ASP A 35 -4.93 -4.35 18.90
C ASP A 35 -3.62 -5.13 19.11
N PRO A 36 -2.52 -4.47 19.55
CA PRO A 36 -1.25 -5.15 19.82
C PRO A 36 -1.30 -6.21 20.93
N GLN A 37 -2.26 -6.15 21.86
CA GLN A 37 -2.43 -7.17 22.90
C GLN A 37 -3.10 -8.42 22.35
N ARG A 38 -4.04 -8.25 21.40
CA ARG A 38 -4.68 -9.33 20.66
C ARG A 38 -3.75 -9.95 19.62
N SER A 39 -2.82 -9.17 19.06
CA SER A 39 -1.93 -9.56 17.97
C SER A 39 -0.43 -9.65 18.33
N PRO A 40 -0.03 -10.43 19.36
CA PRO A 40 1.38 -10.57 19.76
C PRO A 40 2.20 -11.46 18.79
N ASP A 41 1.55 -12.20 17.90
CA ASP A 41 2.16 -13.19 17.01
C ASP A 41 2.44 -12.69 15.58
N VAL A 42 2.10 -11.43 15.25
CA VAL A 42 2.24 -10.82 13.91
C VAL A 42 3.62 -11.04 13.30
N GLU A 43 4.66 -10.84 14.12
CA GLU A 43 6.06 -10.90 13.69
C GLU A 43 6.76 -12.21 14.08
N GLN A 44 6.07 -13.15 14.74
CA GLN A 44 6.70 -14.38 15.26
C GLN A 44 7.10 -15.36 14.15
N ASP A 45 6.35 -15.39 13.05
CA ASP A 45 6.66 -16.18 11.86
C ASP A 45 6.87 -15.25 10.67
N LYS A 46 8.14 -14.94 10.39
CA LYS A 46 8.53 -14.08 9.28
C LYS A 46 8.14 -14.67 7.91
N PRO A 47 8.44 -15.94 7.58
CA PRO A 47 7.98 -16.54 6.32
C PRO A 47 6.47 -16.44 6.09
N ARG A 48 5.64 -16.60 7.13
CA ARG A 48 4.19 -16.42 7.04
C ARG A 48 3.83 -14.95 6.79
N LEU A 49 4.44 -14.02 7.50
CA LEU A 49 4.21 -12.58 7.31
C LEU A 49 4.57 -12.15 5.88
N ASP A 50 5.73 -12.59 5.38
CA ASP A 50 6.19 -12.30 4.02
C ASP A 50 5.15 -12.76 2.98
N LYS A 51 4.68 -14.02 3.08
CA LYS A 51 3.62 -14.55 2.20
C LYS A 51 2.28 -13.85 2.35
N THR A 52 1.93 -13.42 3.57
CA THR A 52 0.68 -12.69 3.83
C THR A 52 0.68 -11.37 3.08
N VAL A 53 1.78 -10.61 3.18
CA VAL A 53 1.93 -9.33 2.48
C VAL A 53 1.93 -9.53 0.96
N ASP A 54 2.61 -10.56 0.46
CA ASP A 54 2.61 -10.89 -0.97
C ASP A 54 1.19 -11.16 -1.49
N GLU A 55 0.39 -11.98 -0.79
CA GLU A 55 -1.01 -12.26 -1.16
C GLU A 55 -1.90 -11.00 -1.10
N LEU A 56 -1.68 -10.12 -0.12
CA LEU A 56 -2.40 -8.86 -0.02
C LEU A 56 -2.12 -7.92 -1.19
N THR A 57 -0.93 -7.97 -1.79
CA THR A 57 -0.70 -7.21 -3.04
C THR A 57 -1.60 -7.71 -4.18
N GLY A 58 -1.92 -9.00 -4.20
CA GLY A 58 -2.93 -9.58 -5.09
C GLY A 58 -4.35 -9.09 -4.79
N TRP A 59 -4.67 -8.82 -3.52
CA TRP A 59 -5.94 -8.19 -3.13
C TRP A 59 -6.00 -6.74 -3.59
N VAL A 60 -4.97 -5.94 -3.30
CA VAL A 60 -4.81 -4.54 -3.76
C VAL A 60 -5.00 -4.45 -5.27
N ASN A 61 -4.44 -5.40 -6.03
CA ASN A 61 -4.54 -5.43 -7.48
C ASN A 61 -5.78 -6.16 -8.05
N SER A 62 -6.73 -6.55 -7.21
CA SER A 62 -7.96 -7.23 -7.62
C SER A 62 -8.76 -6.42 -8.65
N SER A 63 -9.48 -7.12 -9.53
CA SER A 63 -10.47 -6.52 -10.42
C SER A 63 -11.77 -6.16 -9.69
N ASN A 64 -12.01 -6.73 -8.50
CA ASN A 64 -13.12 -6.33 -7.65
C ASN A 64 -12.69 -5.16 -6.77
N PHE A 65 -13.23 -3.97 -7.02
CA PHE A 65 -12.82 -2.75 -6.31
C PHE A 65 -13.03 -2.83 -4.78
N LYS A 66 -14.01 -3.60 -4.29
CA LYS A 66 -14.20 -3.78 -2.84
C LYS A 66 -13.08 -4.60 -2.22
N VAL A 67 -12.61 -5.63 -2.94
CA VAL A 67 -11.44 -6.43 -2.52
C VAL A 67 -10.16 -5.60 -2.62
N ALA A 68 -10.03 -4.75 -3.64
CA ALA A 68 -8.91 -3.82 -3.77
C ALA A 68 -8.84 -2.83 -2.61
N LEU A 69 -9.96 -2.18 -2.27
CA LEU A 69 -10.05 -1.28 -1.12
C LEU A 69 -9.69 -2.00 0.18
N LEU A 70 -10.28 -3.18 0.43
CA LEU A 70 -9.97 -3.95 1.62
C LEU A 70 -8.50 -4.37 1.69
N GLY A 71 -7.89 -4.73 0.56
CA GLY A 71 -6.45 -5.02 0.49
C GLY A 71 -5.59 -3.81 0.82
N ILE A 72 -5.99 -2.60 0.39
CA ILE A 72 -5.33 -1.34 0.76
C ILE A 72 -5.48 -1.10 2.27
N ASP A 73 -6.68 -1.26 2.82
CA ASP A 73 -6.95 -1.01 4.24
C ASP A 73 -6.17 -1.99 5.15
N ILE A 74 -6.11 -3.28 4.80
CA ILE A 74 -5.30 -4.27 5.52
C ILE A 74 -3.80 -3.93 5.43
N CYS A 75 -3.30 -3.53 4.25
CA CYS A 75 -1.92 -3.06 4.12
C CYS A 75 -1.66 -1.84 5.03
N GLY A 76 -2.62 -0.92 5.14
CA GLY A 76 -2.57 0.22 6.07
C GLY A 76 -2.46 -0.22 7.52
N ALA A 77 -3.28 -1.19 7.95
CA ALA A 77 -3.21 -1.74 9.30
C ALA A 77 -1.84 -2.38 9.59
N PHE A 78 -1.22 -3.07 8.61
CA PHE A 78 0.15 -3.58 8.76
C PHE A 78 1.19 -2.45 8.86
N VAL A 79 1.08 -1.41 8.04
CA VAL A 79 1.95 -0.22 8.10
C VAL A 79 1.89 0.39 9.50
N ASP A 80 0.70 0.59 10.05
CA ASP A 80 0.50 1.15 11.39
C ASP A 80 1.02 0.21 12.50
N ARG A 81 0.76 -1.09 12.37
CA ARG A 81 1.16 -2.09 13.38
C ARG A 81 2.67 -2.32 13.46
N LEU A 82 3.35 -2.25 12.31
CA LEU A 82 4.77 -2.59 12.18
C LEU A 82 5.68 -1.36 12.13
N GLY A 83 5.17 -0.20 11.70
CA GLY A 83 5.93 1.05 11.56
C GLY A 83 7.18 0.85 10.70
N ASP A 84 8.35 1.23 11.23
CA ASP A 84 9.66 1.04 10.59
C ASP A 84 9.96 -0.43 10.20
N ARG A 85 9.40 -1.40 10.93
CA ARG A 85 9.60 -2.84 10.64
C ARG A 85 8.91 -3.26 9.34
N PHE A 86 7.96 -2.46 8.84
CA PHE A 86 7.33 -2.70 7.53
C PHE A 86 8.24 -2.34 6.35
N LYS A 87 9.38 -1.66 6.57
CA LYS A 87 10.21 -1.08 5.52
C LYS A 87 10.69 -2.08 4.46
N GLY A 88 10.91 -3.34 4.85
CA GLY A 88 11.28 -4.43 3.92
C GLY A 88 10.20 -4.75 2.88
N TYR A 89 8.93 -4.49 3.18
CA TYR A 89 7.78 -4.80 2.33
C TYR A 89 7.44 -3.69 1.33
N LEU A 90 7.98 -2.48 1.51
CA LEU A 90 7.73 -1.36 0.60
C LEU A 90 8.14 -1.64 -0.85
N GLY A 91 9.10 -2.54 -1.07
CA GLY A 91 9.49 -2.98 -2.41
C GLY A 91 8.39 -3.73 -3.16
N THR A 92 7.51 -4.43 -2.44
CA THR A 92 6.40 -5.22 -3.03
C THR A 92 5.10 -4.41 -3.03
N VAL A 93 4.83 -3.67 -1.95
CA VAL A 93 3.56 -2.96 -1.76
C VAL A 93 3.46 -1.70 -2.62
N LEU A 94 4.51 -0.87 -2.69
CA LEU A 94 4.44 0.39 -3.42
C LEU A 94 4.12 0.21 -4.91
N PRO A 95 4.71 -0.76 -5.66
CA PRO A 95 4.30 -1.03 -7.04
C PRO A 95 2.80 -1.32 -7.20
N ALA A 96 2.20 -2.12 -6.31
CA ALA A 96 0.77 -2.41 -6.36
C ALA A 96 -0.09 -1.16 -6.09
N LEU A 97 0.35 -0.29 -5.18
CA LEU A 97 -0.31 1.00 -4.95
C LEU A 97 -0.20 1.93 -6.16
N VAL A 98 0.96 1.97 -6.83
CA VAL A 98 1.13 2.75 -8.07
C VAL A 98 0.20 2.26 -9.19
N ASP A 99 -0.01 0.95 -9.33
CA ASP A 99 -1.02 0.42 -10.25
C ASP A 99 -2.42 0.99 -9.92
N ARG A 100 -2.76 1.02 -8.62
CA ARG A 100 -4.05 1.53 -8.12
C ARG A 100 -4.23 3.04 -8.20
N LEU A 101 -3.16 3.82 -8.34
CA LEU A 101 -3.28 5.24 -8.69
C LEU A 101 -3.92 5.46 -10.07
N GLY A 102 -4.00 4.43 -10.91
CA GLY A 102 -4.67 4.46 -12.20
C GLY A 102 -6.06 3.82 -12.25
N ASP A 103 -6.64 3.49 -11.10
CA ASP A 103 -7.90 2.74 -11.01
C ASP A 103 -9.10 3.54 -11.58
N ALA A 104 -10.10 2.82 -12.08
CA ALA A 104 -11.33 3.40 -12.60
C ALA A 104 -12.22 4.02 -11.51
N LYS A 105 -12.04 3.62 -10.24
CA LYS A 105 -12.76 4.17 -9.09
C LYS A 105 -11.91 5.20 -8.37
N ASP A 106 -12.47 6.40 -8.19
CA ASP A 106 -11.81 7.52 -7.51
C ASP A 106 -11.39 7.14 -6.09
N GLN A 107 -12.28 6.49 -5.34
CA GLN A 107 -12.00 5.97 -4.00
C GLN A 107 -10.76 5.06 -3.94
N VAL A 108 -10.53 4.21 -4.95
CA VAL A 108 -9.37 3.31 -4.98
C VAL A 108 -8.08 4.12 -5.19
N ARG A 109 -8.13 5.14 -6.07
CA ARG A 109 -6.98 6.03 -6.30
C ARG A 109 -6.65 6.84 -5.04
N GLU A 110 -7.67 7.39 -4.40
CA GLU A 110 -7.55 8.18 -3.17
C GLU A 110 -6.99 7.35 -2.01
N ASN A 111 -7.54 6.17 -1.74
CA ASN A 111 -7.04 5.29 -0.68
C ASN A 111 -5.61 4.81 -0.98
N SER A 112 -5.27 4.53 -2.25
CA SER A 112 -3.91 4.17 -2.63
C SER A 112 -2.91 5.30 -2.36
N GLN A 113 -3.25 6.53 -2.77
CA GLN A 113 -2.44 7.72 -2.48
C GLN A 113 -2.30 7.95 -0.97
N ALA A 114 -3.39 7.83 -0.22
CA ALA A 114 -3.38 7.98 1.24
C ALA A 114 -2.44 6.96 1.90
N LEU A 115 -2.47 5.69 1.47
CA LEU A 115 -1.57 4.67 2.00
C LEU A 115 -0.10 4.94 1.63
N ILE A 116 0.18 5.43 0.42
CA ILE A 116 1.54 5.85 0.03
C ILE A 116 2.06 6.94 0.99
N LEU A 117 1.24 7.95 1.31
CA LEU A 117 1.61 8.99 2.28
C LEU A 117 1.76 8.40 3.69
N ARG A 118 0.90 7.48 4.10
CA ARG A 118 0.99 6.80 5.39
C ARG A 118 2.31 6.02 5.54
N CYS A 119 2.81 5.42 4.47
CA CYS A 119 4.12 4.77 4.47
C CYS A 119 5.27 5.77 4.72
N MET A 120 5.13 7.02 4.23
CA MET A 120 6.11 8.09 4.50
C MET A 120 6.07 8.58 5.94
N GLU A 121 4.91 8.46 6.59
CA GLU A 121 4.71 8.87 7.97
C GLU A 121 5.18 7.80 8.97
N GLN A 122 4.85 6.54 8.72
CA GLN A 122 4.98 5.46 9.71
C GLN A 122 6.17 4.53 9.47
N THR A 123 6.69 4.43 8.25
CA THR A 123 7.62 3.34 7.87
C THR A 123 8.97 3.81 7.38
N ALA A 124 9.02 4.89 6.60
CA ALA A 124 10.26 5.40 6.04
C ALA A 124 10.15 6.87 5.66
N SER A 125 11.27 7.58 5.53
CA SER A 125 11.25 8.99 5.13
C SER A 125 10.58 9.21 3.76
N PRO A 126 10.00 10.40 3.49
CA PRO A 126 9.40 10.72 2.20
C PRO A 126 10.32 10.40 1.02
N MET A 127 11.60 10.77 1.07
CA MET A 127 12.52 10.46 -0.03
C MET A 127 12.72 8.95 -0.24
N TYR A 128 12.79 8.14 0.82
CA TYR A 128 12.99 6.69 0.69
C TYR A 128 11.83 6.02 -0.05
N VAL A 129 10.61 6.49 0.21
CA VAL A 129 9.40 6.06 -0.50
C VAL A 129 9.45 6.58 -1.94
N TRP A 130 9.78 7.86 -2.15
CA TRP A 130 9.86 8.45 -3.49
C TRP A 130 10.87 7.79 -4.42
N GLU A 131 12.02 7.35 -3.91
CA GLU A 131 13.00 6.59 -4.71
C GLU A 131 12.40 5.31 -5.32
N ARG A 132 11.39 4.72 -4.67
CA ARG A 132 10.64 3.54 -5.16
C ARG A 132 9.45 3.90 -6.05
N LEU A 133 8.94 5.13 -5.95
CA LEU A 133 7.83 5.61 -6.79
C LEU A 133 8.30 6.14 -8.15
N ILE A 134 9.59 6.44 -8.33
CA ILE A 134 10.16 6.96 -9.59
C ILE A 134 9.75 6.15 -10.84
N PRO A 135 9.75 4.80 -10.83
CA PRO A 135 9.28 4.03 -11.99
C PRO A 135 7.84 4.35 -12.41
N GLY A 136 6.98 4.80 -11.48
CA GLY A 136 5.60 5.18 -11.73
C GLY A 136 5.43 6.33 -12.73
N PHE A 137 6.42 7.22 -12.86
CA PHE A 137 6.41 8.25 -13.90
C PHE A 137 6.41 7.69 -15.32
N LYS A 138 6.83 6.43 -15.52
CA LYS A 138 6.85 5.74 -16.82
C LYS A 138 5.78 4.65 -16.92
N HIS A 139 4.77 4.67 -16.05
CA HIS A 139 3.76 3.64 -16.02
C HIS A 139 2.93 3.57 -17.31
N LYS A 140 2.55 2.37 -17.75
CA LYS A 140 1.80 2.17 -19.02
C LYS A 140 0.42 2.83 -19.02
N ASN A 141 -0.26 2.87 -17.87
CA ASN A 141 -1.54 3.53 -17.70
C ASN A 141 -1.32 5.02 -17.41
N PHE A 142 -1.87 5.90 -18.24
CA PHE A 142 -1.72 7.36 -18.09
C PHE A 142 -2.30 7.87 -16.78
N ARG A 143 -3.39 7.26 -16.27
CA ARG A 143 -3.98 7.64 -14.98
C ARG A 143 -3.03 7.37 -13.82
N SER A 144 -2.23 6.31 -13.89
CA SER A 144 -1.20 6.08 -12.86
C SER A 144 -0.07 7.11 -12.96
N ARG A 145 0.32 7.52 -14.18
CA ARG A 145 1.32 8.59 -14.37
C ARG A 145 0.81 9.92 -13.80
N GLU A 146 -0.42 10.29 -14.10
CA GLU A 146 -1.12 11.43 -13.50
C GLU A 146 -1.21 11.30 -11.98
N GLY A 147 -1.64 10.14 -11.48
CA GLY A 147 -1.76 9.87 -10.05
C GLY A 147 -0.43 9.99 -9.29
N ILE A 148 0.70 9.63 -9.91
CA ILE A 148 2.04 9.88 -9.35
C ILE A 148 2.31 11.38 -9.23
N CYS A 149 1.98 12.19 -10.23
CA CYS A 149 2.11 13.65 -10.16
C CYS A 149 1.24 14.25 -9.06
N LEU A 150 -0.01 13.79 -8.93
CA LEU A 150 -0.91 14.20 -7.84
C LEU A 150 -0.37 13.77 -6.47
N CYS A 151 0.22 12.58 -6.37
CA CYS A 151 0.88 12.10 -5.16
C CYS A 151 2.08 12.97 -4.78
N LEU A 152 2.85 13.46 -5.76
CA LEU A 152 3.95 14.40 -5.52
C LEU A 152 3.45 15.74 -5.01
N SER A 153 2.39 16.28 -5.63
CA SER A 153 1.74 17.51 -5.18
C SER A 153 1.26 17.40 -3.73
N THR A 154 0.62 16.28 -3.40
CA THR A 154 0.14 16.00 -2.04
C THR A 154 1.30 15.84 -1.06
N THR A 155 2.37 15.12 -1.46
CA THR A 155 3.59 15.00 -0.64
C THR A 155 4.19 16.37 -0.31
N LEU A 156 4.32 17.23 -1.32
CA LEU A 156 4.86 18.58 -1.16
C LEU A 156 3.98 19.44 -0.25
N SER A 157 2.67 19.30 -0.36
CA SER A 157 1.70 20.01 0.49
C SER A 157 1.77 19.55 1.95
N THR A 158 1.99 18.25 2.18
CA THR A 158 2.04 17.65 3.52
C THR A 158 3.38 17.85 4.22
N TYR A 159 4.49 17.61 3.51
CA TYR A 159 5.84 17.54 4.12
C TYR A 159 6.77 18.68 3.70
N GLY A 160 6.35 19.54 2.76
CA GLY A 160 7.21 20.52 2.13
C GLY A 160 8.26 19.88 1.20
N ALA A 161 9.13 20.73 0.64
CA ALA A 161 10.17 20.30 -0.29
C ALA A 161 11.45 19.77 0.42
N GLN A 162 11.70 20.19 1.66
CA GLN A 162 12.93 19.87 2.40
C GLN A 162 13.25 18.36 2.49
N PRO A 163 12.28 17.46 2.78
CA PRO A 163 12.58 16.03 2.87
C PRO A 163 12.73 15.35 1.50
N LEU A 164 12.63 16.07 0.38
CA LEU A 164 12.70 15.53 -0.98
C LEU A 164 13.93 16.07 -1.73
N SER A 165 14.64 15.17 -2.40
CA SER A 165 15.64 15.54 -3.41
C SER A 165 14.93 15.87 -4.73
N LEU A 166 14.31 17.04 -4.84
CA LEU A 166 13.54 17.44 -6.02
C LEU A 166 14.33 17.38 -7.33
N SER A 167 15.64 17.59 -7.28
CA SER A 167 16.54 17.41 -8.44
C SER A 167 16.48 16.01 -9.07
N LYS A 168 16.15 14.97 -8.29
CA LYS A 168 15.93 13.60 -8.80
C LYS A 168 14.56 13.43 -9.45
N LEU A 169 13.55 14.22 -9.06
CA LEU A 169 12.16 14.05 -9.51
C LEU A 169 11.81 14.94 -10.71
N VAL A 170 12.32 16.17 -10.74
CA VAL A 170 12.03 17.16 -11.80
C VAL A 170 12.26 16.64 -13.22
N PRO A 171 13.36 15.92 -13.54
CA PRO A 171 13.55 15.39 -14.90
C PRO A 171 12.41 14.46 -15.37
N HIS A 172 11.80 13.71 -14.45
CA HIS A 172 10.66 12.85 -14.76
C HIS A 172 9.40 13.67 -15.06
N LEU A 173 9.15 14.73 -14.29
CA LEU A 173 8.04 15.67 -14.55
C LEU A 173 8.20 16.36 -15.91
N CYS A 174 9.40 16.83 -16.25
CA CYS A 174 9.68 17.42 -17.56
C CYS A 174 9.49 16.42 -18.71
N THR A 175 9.70 15.13 -18.47
CA THR A 175 9.40 14.10 -19.48
C THR A 175 7.89 13.98 -19.70
N LEU A 176 7.10 14.06 -18.62
CA LEU A 176 5.64 13.96 -18.69
C LEU A 176 4.95 15.16 -19.32
N THR A 177 5.60 16.33 -19.42
CA THR A 177 5.00 17.46 -20.17
C THR A 177 4.87 17.18 -21.67
N GLY A 178 5.56 16.16 -22.18
CA GLY A 178 5.41 15.65 -23.55
C GLY A 178 4.53 14.41 -23.67
N ASP A 179 3.81 14.02 -22.60
CA ASP A 179 2.83 12.94 -22.65
C ASP A 179 1.67 13.28 -23.60
N GLN A 180 1.04 12.26 -24.19
CA GLN A 180 -0.05 12.43 -25.16
C GLN A 180 -1.44 12.56 -24.50
N ASN A 181 -1.52 12.39 -23.17
CA ASN A 181 -2.74 12.48 -22.37
C ASN A 181 -2.67 13.71 -21.47
#